data_AF-A0A9P9HBT4-F1
#
_entry.id   AF-A0A9P9HBT4-F1
#
_cell.length_a   1.000
_cell.length_b   1.000
_cell.length_c   1.000
_cell.angle_alpha   90.00
_cell.angle_beta   90.00
_cell.angle_gamma   90.00
#
_symmetry.space_group_name_H-M   'P 1'
#
loop_
_entity.id
_entity.type
_entity.pdbx_description
1 polymer ?
#
loop_
_entity_poly.entity_id
_entity_poly.type
_entity_poly.pdbx_seq_one_letter_code
_entity_poly.pdbx_strand_id
1 'polypeptide(L)'
;MTHITSESTPLLPEPATERSISYQSSHPAYDARPLHPNHSKHEECHVDYSDILRDIIIGFSDGLTVPFALTAGLSSLGSAKVVIIAGLAELFSGMISMGLGAYLAAVTERDAYHSQAGKKEFAVQNRPGDERTGVYDVLEKYSVSRSAASPLVDELCKNPTEWVRFMMDFELKLEEPNVHRAWISALTMGLSYFIGGLIPMIPYFVMPRVREALFVSIGITVAVLLVFGYVKNYVAIRNHRAGVWGAVQTLVIGMLAAGTSYAIVRGLDSNDS
;
A
#
# COMPACT_ATOMS: atom_id res chain seq x y z
N MET A 1 0.05 80.47 32.83
CA MET A 1 1.01 80.39 31.72
C MET A 1 2.39 80.35 32.36
N THR A 2 3.13 79.26 32.08
CA THR A 2 4.53 79.01 32.45
C THR A 2 4.83 78.74 33.94
N HIS A 3 5.12 77.48 34.27
CA HIS A 3 6.17 77.11 35.25
C HIS A 3 6.70 75.71 34.94
N ILE A 4 8.03 75.60 34.97
CA ILE A 4 8.90 74.48 34.63
C ILE A 4 8.96 73.51 35.81
N THR A 5 8.84 72.19 35.56
CA THR A 5 9.28 71.16 36.51
C THR A 5 10.13 70.12 35.81
N SER A 6 11.33 69.96 36.37
CA SER A 6 12.38 69.00 36.05
C SER A 6 11.95 67.58 36.40
N GLU A 7 12.07 66.62 35.48
CA GLU A 7 12.15 65.20 35.83
C GLU A 7 13.37 64.54 35.18
N SER A 8 14.14 63.95 36.09
CA SER A 8 15.39 63.21 36.03
C SER A 8 15.37 61.96 35.14
N THR A 9 16.30 61.92 34.19
CA THR A 9 16.75 60.70 33.49
C THR A 9 17.54 59.80 34.45
N PRO A 10 17.18 58.52 34.66
CA PRO A 10 18.04 57.60 35.41
C PRO A 10 19.23 57.17 34.54
N LEU A 11 20.43 57.45 35.04
CA LEU A 11 21.71 57.00 34.47
C LEU A 11 21.80 55.46 34.52
N LEU A 12 22.24 54.86 33.42
CA LEU A 12 22.59 53.44 33.35
C LEU A 12 23.72 53.13 34.36
N PRO A 13 23.70 52.00 35.08
CA PRO A 13 24.79 51.61 35.96
C PRO A 13 26.08 51.33 35.17
N GLU A 14 27.22 51.74 35.71
CA GLU A 14 28.56 51.42 35.18
C GLU A 14 28.80 49.92 35.00
N PRO A 15 29.64 49.50 34.03
CA PRO A 15 29.96 48.10 33.82
C PRO A 15 30.78 47.56 34.99
N ALA A 16 30.30 46.47 35.59
CA ALA A 16 31.05 45.73 36.59
C ALA A 16 32.31 45.12 35.93
N THR A 17 33.46 45.52 36.48
CA THR A 17 34.80 44.96 36.32
C THR A 17 34.82 43.50 35.84
N GLU A 18 35.47 43.27 34.70
CA GLU A 18 35.75 41.97 34.09
C GLU A 18 36.41 41.02 35.10
N ARG A 19 35.64 40.08 35.66
CA ARG A 19 36.21 38.86 36.23
C ARG A 19 36.35 37.86 35.11
N SER A 20 37.59 37.51 34.77
CA SER A 20 37.90 36.38 33.92
C SER A 20 37.29 35.11 34.51
N ILE A 21 36.13 34.70 33.99
CA ILE A 21 35.57 33.39 34.26
C ILE A 21 36.48 32.41 33.52
N SER A 22 37.35 31.74 34.26
CA SER A 22 37.99 30.52 33.79
C SER A 22 36.88 29.51 33.51
N TYR A 23 36.57 29.30 32.22
CA TYR A 23 35.73 28.18 31.81
C TYR A 23 36.47 26.89 32.14
N GLN A 24 36.19 26.33 33.31
CA GLN A 24 36.56 24.97 33.63
C GLN A 24 35.69 24.08 32.73
N SER A 25 36.23 23.65 31.61
CA SER A 25 35.61 22.66 30.73
C SER A 25 35.45 21.35 31.51
N SER A 26 34.28 21.15 32.11
CA SER A 26 33.84 19.83 32.57
C SER A 26 33.15 19.11 31.41
N HIS A 27 33.88 18.92 30.30
CA HIS A 27 33.51 17.87 29.35
C HIS A 27 33.99 16.54 29.95
N PRO A 28 33.11 15.55 30.21
CA PRO A 28 33.61 14.19 30.28
C PRO A 28 34.33 13.92 28.95
N ALA A 29 35.56 13.43 29.02
CA ALA A 29 36.31 13.05 27.83
C ALA A 29 35.41 12.14 27.00
N TYR A 30 35.08 12.58 25.78
CA TYR A 30 34.40 11.75 24.82
C TYR A 30 35.32 10.55 24.58
N ASP A 31 34.96 9.41 25.17
CA ASP A 31 35.67 8.15 25.02
C ASP A 31 35.53 7.77 23.53
N ALA A 32 36.55 8.12 22.74
CA ALA A 32 36.66 7.76 21.35
C ALA A 32 36.97 6.27 21.24
N ARG A 33 36.04 5.43 21.70
CA ARG A 33 36.00 4.04 21.28
C ARG A 33 35.62 4.06 19.82
N PRO A 34 36.37 3.39 18.93
CA PRO A 34 35.88 3.16 17.58
C PRO A 34 34.53 2.44 17.75
N LEU A 35 33.44 3.13 17.36
CA LEU A 35 32.19 2.48 17.05
C LEU A 35 32.52 1.54 15.90
N HIS A 36 32.93 0.31 16.22
CA HIS A 36 32.86 -0.78 15.28
C HIS A 36 31.40 -0.80 14.83
N PRO A 37 31.09 -0.53 13.54
CA PRO A 37 29.76 -0.75 13.05
C PRO A 37 29.61 -2.26 13.05
N ASN A 38 29.08 -2.80 14.16
CA ASN A 38 28.59 -4.15 14.17
C ASN A 38 27.47 -4.15 13.14
N HIS A 39 27.79 -4.58 11.92
CA HIS A 39 26.84 -4.90 10.88
C HIS A 39 26.05 -6.14 11.33
N SER A 40 25.30 -6.01 12.42
CA SER A 40 24.11 -6.81 12.58
C SER A 40 23.16 -6.30 11.50
N LYS A 41 23.21 -6.93 10.33
CA LYS A 41 22.09 -6.96 9.40
C LYS A 41 20.92 -7.55 10.17
N HIS A 42 20.23 -6.72 10.94
CA HIS A 42 18.85 -6.96 11.28
C HIS A 42 18.09 -6.80 9.96
N GLU A 43 18.08 -7.87 9.16
CA GLU A 43 17.03 -8.08 8.16
C GLU A 43 15.73 -8.28 8.94
N GLU A 44 15.23 -7.20 9.55
CA GLU A 44 13.84 -7.16 9.95
C GLU A 44 13.05 -7.20 8.66
N CYS A 45 12.52 -8.38 8.36
CA CYS A 45 11.56 -8.58 7.28
C CYS A 45 10.31 -7.75 7.62
N HIS A 46 10.37 -6.45 7.33
CA HIS A 46 9.22 -5.57 7.36
C HIS A 46 8.35 -5.99 6.18
N VAL A 47 7.44 -6.90 6.49
CA VAL A 47 6.33 -7.21 5.62
C VAL A 47 5.33 -6.07 5.81
N ASP A 48 5.13 -5.24 4.77
CA ASP A 48 4.18 -4.15 4.86
C ASP A 48 2.76 -4.72 4.98
N TYR A 49 2.19 -4.58 6.18
CA TYR A 49 0.83 -5.00 6.51
C TYR A 49 -0.21 -4.36 5.59
N SER A 50 0.09 -3.17 5.03
CA SER A 50 -0.77 -2.47 4.07
C SER A 50 -0.92 -3.26 2.77
N ASP A 51 0.18 -3.82 2.25
CA ASP A 51 0.18 -4.59 1.01
C ASP A 51 -0.56 -5.92 1.15
N ILE A 52 -0.32 -6.65 2.25
CA ILE A 52 -1.06 -7.89 2.53
C ILE A 52 -2.55 -7.61 2.62
N LEU A 53 -2.94 -6.55 3.35
CA LEU A 53 -4.34 -6.20 3.50
C LEU A 53 -4.96 -5.83 2.14
N ARG A 54 -4.23 -5.10 1.29
CA ARG A 54 -4.64 -4.78 -0.08
C ARG A 54 -4.88 -6.05 -0.88
N ASP A 55 -3.95 -7.00 -0.86
CA ASP A 55 -4.03 -8.25 -1.61
C ASP A 55 -5.21 -9.11 -1.15
N ILE A 56 -5.46 -9.18 0.16
CA ILE A 56 -6.63 -9.85 0.74
C ILE A 56 -7.92 -9.19 0.27
N ILE A 57 -8.01 -7.85 0.34
CA ILE A 57 -9.21 -7.11 -0.07
C ILE A 57 -9.50 -7.32 -1.56
N ILE A 58 -8.48 -7.24 -2.43
CA ILE A 58 -8.64 -7.46 -3.87
C ILE A 58 -9.07 -8.89 -4.14
N GLY A 59 -8.33 -9.87 -3.63
CA GLY A 59 -8.62 -11.29 -3.85
C GLY A 59 -10.01 -11.67 -3.34
N PHE A 60 -10.36 -11.28 -2.12
CA PHE A 60 -11.66 -11.59 -1.53
C PHE A 60 -12.82 -10.89 -2.24
N SER A 61 -12.65 -9.64 -2.70
CA SER A 61 -13.68 -8.89 -3.43
C SER A 61 -14.03 -9.58 -4.75
N ASP A 62 -13.02 -9.99 -5.50
CA ASP A 62 -13.22 -10.66 -6.79
C ASP A 62 -13.72 -12.08 -6.59
N GLY A 63 -13.19 -12.78 -5.57
CA GLY A 63 -13.65 -14.10 -5.15
C GLY A 63 -15.12 -14.11 -4.75
N LEU A 64 -15.65 -13.05 -4.12
CA LEU A 64 -17.09 -12.98 -3.84
C LEU A 64 -17.94 -12.74 -5.08
N THR A 65 -17.40 -12.05 -6.08
CA THR A 65 -18.19 -11.49 -7.18
C THR A 65 -18.21 -12.40 -8.40
N VAL A 66 -17.04 -12.84 -8.87
CA VAL A 66 -16.91 -13.59 -10.13
C VAL A 66 -17.50 -15.01 -10.03
N PRO A 67 -17.15 -15.82 -9.01
CA PRO A 67 -17.73 -17.15 -8.81
C PRO A 67 -19.23 -17.09 -8.51
N PHE A 68 -19.69 -16.08 -7.75
CA PHE A 68 -21.12 -15.86 -7.55
C PHE A 68 -21.84 -15.56 -8.86
N ALA A 69 -21.31 -14.63 -9.67
CA ALA A 69 -21.92 -14.27 -10.94
C ALA A 69 -22.02 -15.49 -11.87
N LEU A 70 -20.93 -16.26 -12.00
CA LEU A 70 -20.90 -17.48 -12.79
C LEU A 70 -21.94 -18.51 -12.29
N THR A 71 -21.95 -18.80 -11.00
CA THR A 71 -22.85 -19.81 -10.43
C THR A 71 -24.31 -19.37 -10.50
N ALA A 72 -24.59 -18.08 -10.30
CA ALA A 72 -25.91 -17.50 -10.54
C ALA A 72 -26.33 -17.66 -12.00
N GLY A 73 -25.44 -17.40 -12.96
CA GLY A 73 -25.72 -17.61 -14.38
C GLY A 73 -26.02 -19.07 -14.71
N LEU A 74 -25.12 -19.98 -14.33
CA LEU A 74 -25.27 -21.42 -14.59
C LEU A 74 -26.48 -22.05 -13.89
N SER A 75 -26.97 -21.45 -12.80
CA SER A 75 -28.17 -21.92 -12.11
C SER A 75 -29.42 -21.87 -13.00
N SER A 76 -29.43 -21.02 -14.04
CA SER A 76 -30.54 -20.93 -14.99
C SER A 76 -30.73 -22.23 -15.79
N LEU A 77 -29.66 -23.01 -15.96
CA LEU A 77 -29.67 -24.33 -16.64
C LEU A 77 -30.32 -25.43 -15.79
N GLY A 78 -30.62 -25.17 -14.51
CA GLY A 78 -31.37 -26.09 -13.65
C GLY A 78 -30.59 -27.29 -13.12
N SER A 79 -29.27 -27.39 -13.34
CA SER A 79 -28.43 -28.50 -12.87
C SER A 79 -27.41 -28.09 -11.81
N ALA A 80 -27.57 -28.59 -10.58
CA ALA A 80 -26.65 -28.30 -9.47
C ALA A 80 -25.24 -28.79 -9.77
N LYS A 81 -25.16 -29.94 -10.44
CA LYS A 81 -23.89 -30.56 -10.86
C LYS A 81 -23.10 -29.65 -11.80
N VAL A 82 -23.77 -29.00 -12.75
CA VAL A 82 -23.12 -28.05 -13.68
C VAL A 82 -22.58 -26.85 -12.90
N VAL A 83 -23.39 -26.27 -12.01
CA VAL A 83 -22.99 -25.13 -11.17
C VAL A 83 -21.78 -25.46 -10.30
N ILE A 84 -21.78 -26.63 -9.64
CA ILE A 84 -20.69 -27.05 -8.75
C ILE A 84 -19.40 -27.30 -9.53
N ILE A 85 -19.45 -28.07 -10.62
CA ILE A 85 -18.25 -28.43 -11.38
C ILE A 85 -17.62 -27.19 -12.01
N ALA A 86 -18.43 -26.36 -12.68
CA ALA A 86 -17.94 -25.15 -13.31
C ALA A 86 -17.48 -24.11 -12.29
N GLY A 87 -18.22 -23.93 -11.19
CA GLY A 87 -17.84 -23.03 -10.11
C GLY A 87 -16.52 -23.45 -9.44
N LEU A 88 -16.33 -24.74 -9.14
CA LEU A 88 -15.06 -25.21 -8.59
C LEU A 88 -13.90 -25.04 -9.57
N ALA A 89 -14.11 -25.37 -10.86
CA ALA A 89 -13.09 -25.17 -11.89
C ALA A 89 -12.67 -23.69 -11.98
N GLU A 90 -13.65 -22.79 -11.94
CA GLU A 90 -13.42 -21.35 -11.94
C GLU A 90 -12.71 -20.89 -10.65
N LEU A 91 -13.09 -21.38 -9.46
CA LEU A 91 -12.41 -21.03 -8.20
C LEU A 91 -10.93 -21.40 -8.21
N PHE A 92 -10.59 -22.62 -8.61
CA PHE A 92 -9.19 -23.06 -8.66
C PHE A 92 -8.41 -22.32 -9.74
N SER A 93 -9.02 -22.12 -10.92
CA SER A 93 -8.39 -21.37 -12.01
C SER A 93 -8.17 -19.90 -11.63
N GLY A 94 -9.16 -19.25 -11.03
CA GLY A 94 -9.11 -17.86 -10.58
C GLY A 94 -8.12 -17.66 -9.43
N MET A 95 -8.10 -18.56 -8.44
CA MET A 95 -7.11 -18.54 -7.35
C MET A 95 -5.68 -18.58 -7.91
N ILE A 96 -5.39 -19.52 -8.82
CA ILE A 96 -4.06 -19.66 -9.42
C ILE A 96 -3.73 -18.43 -10.26
N SER A 97 -4.67 -17.96 -11.08
CA SER A 97 -4.48 -16.79 -11.94
C SER A 97 -4.18 -15.52 -11.14
N MET A 98 -4.97 -15.23 -10.10
CA MET A 98 -4.76 -14.09 -9.23
C MET A 98 -3.45 -14.20 -8.44
N GLY A 99 -3.16 -15.37 -7.87
CA GLY A 99 -1.92 -15.58 -7.12
C GLY A 99 -0.69 -15.40 -8.00
N LEU A 100 -0.68 -15.95 -9.22
CA LEU A 100 0.41 -15.74 -10.17
C LEU A 100 0.47 -14.28 -10.65
N GLY A 101 -0.66 -13.61 -10.84
CA GLY A 101 -0.72 -12.19 -11.18
C GLY A 101 -0.06 -11.31 -10.12
N ALA A 102 -0.39 -11.54 -8.86
CA ALA A 102 0.23 -10.88 -7.71
C ALA A 102 1.74 -11.16 -7.62
N TYR A 103 2.14 -12.43 -7.79
CA TYR A 103 3.55 -12.82 -7.82
C TYR A 103 4.34 -12.07 -8.90
N LEU A 104 3.84 -12.10 -10.14
CA LEU A 104 4.50 -11.48 -11.28
C LEU A 104 4.54 -9.95 -11.16
N ALA A 105 3.50 -9.33 -10.60
CA ALA A 105 3.49 -7.90 -10.31
C ALA A 105 4.60 -7.54 -9.32
N ALA A 106 4.70 -8.27 -8.21
CA ALA A 106 5.74 -8.04 -7.20
C ALA A 106 7.16 -8.27 -7.74
N VAL A 107 7.36 -9.30 -8.57
CA VAL A 107 8.66 -9.55 -9.23
C VAL A 107 9.00 -8.43 -10.22
N THR A 108 8.02 -7.98 -11.00
CA THR A 108 8.22 -6.90 -11.98
C THR A 108 8.56 -5.58 -11.30
N GLU A 109 7.89 -5.25 -10.19
CA GLU A 109 8.21 -4.08 -9.36
C GLU A 109 9.64 -4.14 -8.83
N ARG A 110 10.07 -5.32 -8.35
CA ARG A 110 11.45 -5.57 -7.92
C ARG A 110 12.47 -5.38 -9.04
N ASP A 111 12.23 -5.99 -10.18
CA ASP A 111 13.17 -5.91 -11.31
C ASP A 111 13.24 -4.47 -11.86
N ALA A 112 12.12 -3.76 -11.86
CA ALA A 112 12.08 -2.34 -12.18
C ALA A 112 12.87 -1.49 -11.19
N TYR A 113 12.75 -1.74 -9.88
CA TYR A 113 13.54 -1.08 -8.84
C TYR A 113 15.05 -1.25 -9.09
N HIS A 114 15.53 -2.49 -9.24
CA HIS A 114 16.96 -2.75 -9.46
C HIS A 114 17.47 -2.17 -10.77
N SER A 115 16.65 -2.15 -11.83
CA SER A 115 17.00 -1.48 -13.09
C SER A 115 17.23 0.02 -12.91
N GLN A 116 16.37 0.69 -12.12
CA GLN A 116 16.52 2.12 -11.83
C GLN A 116 17.68 2.41 -10.90
N ALA A 117 17.89 1.58 -9.87
CA ALA A 117 19.03 1.68 -8.96
C ALA A 117 20.35 1.61 -9.73
N GLY A 118 20.52 0.62 -10.60
CA GLY A 118 21.74 0.50 -11.42
C GLY A 118 21.96 1.68 -12.38
N LYS A 119 20.88 2.27 -12.93
CA LYS A 119 20.98 3.49 -13.75
C LYS A 119 21.43 4.68 -12.91
N LYS A 120 20.94 4.81 -11.67
CA LYS A 120 21.32 5.88 -10.74
C LYS A 120 22.75 5.72 -10.24
N GLU A 121 23.18 4.51 -9.92
CA GLU A 121 24.58 4.20 -9.60
C GLU A 121 25.53 4.62 -10.73
N PHE A 122 25.20 4.25 -11.97
CA PHE A 122 25.97 4.64 -13.14
C PHE A 122 25.99 6.17 -13.34
N ALA A 123 24.87 6.84 -13.13
CA ALA A 123 24.78 8.30 -13.28
C ALA A 123 25.56 9.04 -12.20
N VAL A 124 25.51 8.60 -10.93
CA VAL A 124 26.29 9.17 -9.83
C VAL A 124 27.80 9.06 -10.09
N GLN A 125 28.25 7.95 -10.67
CA GLN A 125 29.67 7.75 -10.99
C GLN A 125 30.14 8.59 -12.20
N ASN A 126 29.32 8.67 -13.25
CA ASN A 126 29.74 9.25 -14.52
C ASN A 126 29.33 10.72 -14.71
N ARG A 127 28.31 11.19 -13.98
CA ARG A 127 27.77 12.55 -14.05
C ARG A 127 27.44 13.09 -12.65
N PRO A 128 28.40 13.12 -11.71
CA PRO A 128 28.15 13.52 -10.32
C PRO A 128 27.64 14.97 -10.20
N GLY A 129 28.04 15.87 -11.10
CA GLY A 129 27.56 17.27 -11.09
C GLY A 129 26.06 17.38 -11.35
N ASP A 130 25.55 16.59 -12.30
CA ASP A 130 24.13 16.58 -12.67
C ASP A 130 23.30 15.95 -11.55
N GLU A 131 23.70 14.79 -11.04
CA GLU A 131 22.97 14.11 -9.95
C GLU A 131 23.02 14.93 -8.64
N ARG A 132 24.08 15.72 -8.42
CA ARG A 132 24.17 16.58 -7.23
C ARG A 132 23.16 17.72 -7.32
N THR A 133 22.95 18.24 -8.52
CA THR A 133 21.87 19.19 -8.80
C THR A 133 20.51 18.57 -8.51
N GLY A 134 20.31 17.29 -8.84
CA GLY A 134 19.09 16.55 -8.48
C GLY A 134 18.78 16.53 -6.98
N VAL A 135 19.78 16.35 -6.11
CA VAL A 135 19.59 16.43 -4.65
C VAL A 135 19.09 17.82 -4.23
N TYR A 136 19.67 18.88 -4.78
CA TYR A 136 19.20 20.25 -4.52
C TYR A 136 17.76 20.45 -5.00
N ASP A 137 17.41 19.95 -6.18
CA ASP A 137 16.09 20.11 -6.77
C ASP A 137 15.02 19.37 -5.95
N VAL A 138 15.36 18.22 -5.35
CA VAL A 138 14.51 17.52 -4.38
C VAL A 138 14.27 18.39 -3.14
N LEU A 139 15.33 18.96 -2.55
CA LEU A 139 15.24 19.78 -1.34
C LEU A 139 14.53 21.12 -1.58
N GLU A 140 14.67 21.68 -2.78
CA GLU A 140 14.00 22.92 -3.18
C GLU A 140 12.47 22.77 -3.22
N LYS A 141 11.94 21.56 -3.52
CA LYS A 141 10.50 21.26 -3.39
C LYS A 141 9.97 21.43 -1.97
N TYR A 142 10.84 21.33 -0.97
CA TYR A 142 10.54 21.58 0.45
C TYR A 142 10.91 23.02 0.87
N SER A 143 11.14 23.93 -0.09
CA SER A 143 11.54 25.32 0.15
C SER A 143 12.88 25.46 0.90
N VAL A 144 13.76 24.45 0.82
CA VAL A 144 15.10 24.52 1.39
C VAL A 144 16.02 25.22 0.39
N SER A 145 16.61 26.36 0.78
CA SER A 145 17.53 27.09 -0.10
C SER A 145 18.83 26.29 -0.35
N ARG A 146 19.43 26.44 -1.53
CA ARG A 146 20.70 25.78 -1.88
C ARG A 146 21.82 26.08 -0.88
N SER A 147 21.87 27.31 -0.36
CA SER A 147 22.87 27.71 0.64
C SER A 147 22.74 26.93 1.95
N ALA A 148 21.51 26.65 2.39
CA ALA A 148 21.23 25.86 3.59
C ALA A 148 21.44 24.36 3.36
N ALA A 149 21.13 23.88 2.15
CA ALA A 149 21.29 22.47 1.78
C ALA A 149 22.75 22.08 1.49
N SER A 150 23.64 23.01 1.13
CA SER A 150 24.99 22.69 0.64
C SER A 150 25.78 21.76 1.56
N PRO A 151 25.88 22.00 2.89
CA PRO A 151 26.64 21.11 3.75
C PRO A 151 26.07 19.69 3.81
N LEU A 152 24.74 19.56 3.76
CA LEU A 152 24.06 18.26 3.72
C LEU A 152 24.34 17.52 2.42
N VAL A 153 24.21 18.22 1.28
CA VAL A 153 24.49 17.62 -0.04
C VAL A 153 25.96 17.22 -0.15
N ASP A 154 26.89 18.06 0.32
CA ASP A 154 28.32 17.74 0.34
C ASP A 154 28.62 16.49 1.18
N GLU A 155 27.96 16.33 2.33
CA GLU A 155 28.15 15.15 3.18
C GLU A 155 27.50 13.90 2.57
N LEU A 156 26.27 14.00 2.08
CA LEU A 156 25.53 12.89 1.46
C LEU A 156 26.28 12.34 0.23
N CYS A 157 26.80 13.24 -0.61
CA CYS A 157 27.51 12.87 -1.83
C CYS A 157 28.86 12.15 -1.58
N LYS A 158 29.39 12.15 -0.34
CA LYS A 158 30.62 11.38 0.00
C LYS A 158 30.39 9.88 0.01
N ASN A 159 29.16 9.42 0.25
CA ASN A 159 28.82 8.01 0.25
C ASN A 159 27.90 7.72 -0.96
N PRO A 160 28.44 7.16 -2.06
CA PRO A 160 27.67 6.91 -3.28
C PRO A 160 26.45 6.01 -3.06
N THR A 161 26.53 5.03 -2.15
CA THR A 161 25.42 4.13 -1.84
C THR A 161 24.26 4.87 -1.18
N GLU A 162 24.56 5.72 -0.20
CA GLU A 162 23.57 6.53 0.50
C GLU A 162 22.99 7.64 -0.38
N TRP A 163 23.81 8.20 -1.25
CA TRP A 163 23.36 9.17 -2.25
C TRP A 163 22.39 8.52 -3.24
N VAL A 164 22.71 7.35 -3.80
CA VAL A 164 21.79 6.62 -4.68
C VAL A 164 20.50 6.28 -3.94
N ARG A 165 20.57 5.80 -2.70
CA ARG A 165 19.38 5.52 -1.89
C ARG A 165 18.51 6.77 -1.72
N PHE A 166 19.09 7.91 -1.37
CA PHE A 166 18.35 9.17 -1.28
C PHE A 166 17.65 9.53 -2.60
N MET A 167 18.33 9.36 -3.73
CA MET A 167 17.74 9.65 -5.04
C MET A 167 16.61 8.67 -5.38
N MET A 168 16.77 7.38 -5.06
CA MET A 168 15.70 6.39 -5.22
C MET A 168 14.47 6.75 -4.38
N ASP A 169 14.66 7.09 -3.10
CA ASP A 169 13.58 7.37 -2.15
C ASP A 169 12.87 8.71 -2.43
N PHE A 170 13.60 9.77 -2.74
CA PHE A 170 13.03 11.13 -2.78
C PHE A 170 12.86 11.70 -4.18
N GLU A 171 13.73 11.34 -5.13
CA GLU A 171 13.58 11.79 -6.52
C GLU A 171 12.65 10.86 -7.29
N LEU A 172 12.92 9.55 -7.26
CA LEU A 172 12.14 8.55 -7.99
C LEU A 172 10.94 8.02 -7.19
N LYS A 173 10.93 8.20 -5.86
CA LYS A 173 9.90 7.68 -4.96
C LYS A 173 9.71 6.17 -5.09
N LEU A 174 10.82 5.47 -5.27
CA LEU A 174 10.88 4.02 -5.36
C LEU A 174 11.50 3.49 -4.09
N GLU A 175 10.70 2.79 -3.30
CA GLU A 175 11.15 2.11 -2.09
C GLU A 175 11.66 0.70 -2.42
N GLU A 176 12.61 0.19 -1.63
CA GLU A 176 13.18 -1.12 -1.87
C GLU A 176 12.14 -2.24 -1.64
N PRO A 177 11.82 -3.04 -2.66
CA PRO A 177 10.82 -4.08 -2.54
C PRO A 177 11.36 -5.30 -1.80
N ASN A 178 10.60 -5.79 -0.82
CA ASN A 178 10.96 -6.97 -0.06
C ASN A 178 10.86 -8.26 -0.92
N VAL A 179 11.94 -9.03 -1.00
CA VAL A 179 12.02 -10.25 -1.84
C VAL A 179 11.01 -11.33 -1.45
N HIS A 180 10.68 -11.45 -0.16
CA HIS A 180 9.71 -12.43 0.33
C HIS A 180 8.25 -12.04 0.02
N ARG A 181 8.01 -10.76 -0.28
CA ARG A 181 6.68 -10.20 -0.57
C ARG A 181 6.00 -10.89 -1.74
N ALA A 182 6.74 -11.28 -2.77
CA ALA A 182 6.15 -11.84 -3.99
C ALA A 182 5.34 -13.12 -3.72
N TRP A 183 5.90 -14.06 -2.94
CA TRP A 183 5.20 -15.30 -2.60
C TRP A 183 4.06 -15.09 -1.61
N ILE A 184 4.24 -14.17 -0.65
CA ILE A 184 3.20 -13.82 0.32
C ILE A 184 2.01 -13.19 -0.39
N SER A 185 2.26 -12.25 -1.30
CA SER A 185 1.24 -11.58 -2.12
C SER A 185 0.46 -12.60 -2.97
N ALA A 186 1.17 -13.53 -3.62
CA ALA A 186 0.58 -14.62 -4.38
C ALA A 186 -0.38 -15.49 -3.55
N LEU A 187 0.09 -15.93 -2.38
CA LEU A 187 -0.68 -16.82 -1.50
C LEU A 187 -1.88 -16.10 -0.87
N THR A 188 -1.67 -14.88 -0.38
CA THR A 188 -2.71 -14.10 0.30
C THR A 188 -3.82 -13.68 -0.67
N MET A 189 -3.47 -13.20 -1.87
CA MET A 189 -4.46 -12.83 -2.90
C MET A 189 -5.22 -14.07 -3.40
N GLY A 190 -4.51 -15.13 -3.78
CA GLY A 190 -5.12 -16.35 -4.30
C GLY A 190 -6.02 -17.05 -3.28
N LEU A 191 -5.55 -17.21 -2.04
CA LEU A 191 -6.35 -17.89 -1.01
C LEU A 191 -7.57 -17.05 -0.60
N SER A 192 -7.44 -15.72 -0.59
CA SER A 192 -8.58 -14.81 -0.34
C SER A 192 -9.63 -14.93 -1.44
N TYR A 193 -9.21 -15.07 -2.71
CA TYR A 193 -10.12 -15.35 -3.83
C TYR A 193 -10.88 -16.66 -3.63
N PHE A 194 -10.14 -17.73 -3.34
CA PHE A 194 -10.73 -19.05 -3.13
C PHE A 194 -11.75 -19.06 -1.98
N ILE A 195 -11.38 -18.48 -0.83
CA ILE A 195 -12.27 -18.41 0.33
C ILE A 195 -13.50 -17.53 0.02
N GLY A 196 -13.30 -16.37 -0.61
CA GLY A 196 -14.39 -15.48 -1.00
C GLY A 196 -15.40 -16.18 -1.90
N GLY A 197 -14.93 -16.93 -2.89
CA GLY A 197 -15.80 -17.58 -3.86
C GLY A 197 -16.42 -18.90 -3.42
N LEU A 198 -15.82 -19.55 -2.43
CA LEU A 198 -16.44 -20.72 -1.81
C LEU A 198 -17.74 -20.33 -1.08
N ILE A 199 -17.81 -19.13 -0.48
CA ILE A 199 -18.95 -18.69 0.33
C ILE A 199 -20.28 -18.70 -0.47
N PRO A 200 -20.39 -18.05 -1.65
CA PRO A 200 -21.58 -18.14 -2.50
C PRO A 200 -21.91 -19.56 -2.96
N MET A 201 -20.92 -20.47 -3.03
CA MET A 201 -21.11 -21.84 -3.50
C MET A 201 -21.67 -22.78 -2.45
N ILE A 202 -21.50 -22.50 -1.15
CA ILE A 202 -21.93 -23.38 -0.05
C ILE A 202 -23.36 -23.93 -0.22
N PRO A 203 -24.38 -23.12 -0.56
CA PRO A 203 -25.75 -23.61 -0.73
C PRO A 203 -25.90 -24.69 -1.80
N TYR A 204 -25.14 -24.61 -2.89
CA TYR A 204 -25.23 -25.56 -4.00
C TYR A 204 -24.72 -26.95 -3.62
N PHE A 205 -23.80 -27.07 -2.65
CA PHE A 205 -23.32 -28.37 -2.16
C PHE A 205 -24.34 -29.10 -1.27
N VAL A 206 -25.18 -28.35 -0.56
CA VAL A 206 -26.06 -28.90 0.48
C VAL A 206 -27.50 -29.04 -0.01
N MET A 207 -27.95 -28.17 -0.91
CA MET A 207 -29.34 -28.10 -1.33
C MET A 207 -29.58 -28.88 -2.63
N PRO A 208 -30.55 -29.81 -2.67
CA PRO A 208 -30.82 -30.63 -3.86
C PRO A 208 -31.50 -29.85 -5.00
N ARG A 209 -32.19 -28.76 -4.69
CA ARG A 209 -32.91 -27.93 -5.67
C ARG A 209 -32.12 -26.68 -6.01
N VAL A 210 -31.67 -26.59 -7.26
CA VAL A 210 -30.84 -25.48 -7.77
C VAL A 210 -31.46 -24.10 -7.54
N ARG A 211 -32.78 -23.97 -7.75
CA ARG A 211 -33.47 -22.69 -7.56
C ARG A 211 -33.45 -22.24 -6.10
N GLU A 212 -33.67 -23.16 -5.15
CA GLU A 212 -33.61 -22.86 -3.72
C GLU A 212 -32.17 -22.51 -3.31
N ALA A 213 -31.18 -23.29 -3.80
CA ALA A 213 -29.77 -23.01 -3.61
C ALA A 213 -29.36 -21.61 -4.12
N LEU A 214 -29.85 -21.21 -5.29
CA LEU A 214 -29.62 -19.89 -5.87
C LEU A 214 -30.14 -18.79 -4.97
N PHE A 215 -31.41 -18.85 -4.52
CA PHE A 215 -31.97 -17.78 -3.68
C PHE A 215 -31.24 -17.65 -2.34
N VAL A 216 -30.81 -18.78 -1.76
CA VAL A 216 -30.02 -18.78 -0.53
C VAL A 216 -28.61 -18.22 -0.79
N SER A 217 -27.99 -18.59 -1.91
CA SER A 217 -26.69 -18.06 -2.35
C SER A 217 -26.74 -16.54 -2.58
N ILE A 218 -27.80 -16.04 -3.21
CA ILE A 218 -28.05 -14.59 -3.37
C ILE A 218 -28.12 -13.93 -1.99
N GLY A 219 -28.93 -14.47 -1.06
CA GLY A 219 -29.06 -13.91 0.28
C GLY A 219 -27.73 -13.84 1.04
N ILE A 220 -26.95 -14.91 1.02
CA ILE A 220 -25.61 -14.98 1.63
C ILE A 220 -24.68 -13.96 0.98
N THR A 221 -24.62 -13.95 -0.35
CA THR A 221 -23.69 -13.09 -1.10
C THR A 221 -24.01 -11.62 -0.88
N VAL A 222 -25.29 -11.23 -0.91
CA VAL A 222 -25.73 -9.85 -0.60
C VAL A 222 -25.28 -9.45 0.80
N ALA A 223 -25.51 -10.30 1.80
CA ALA A 223 -25.09 -10.01 3.18
C ALA A 223 -23.57 -9.84 3.28
N VAL A 224 -22.80 -10.73 2.64
CA VAL A 224 -21.33 -10.70 2.69
C VAL A 224 -20.77 -9.50 1.92
N LEU A 225 -21.29 -9.18 0.73
CA LEU A 225 -20.87 -8.00 -0.04
C LEU A 225 -21.14 -6.69 0.71
N LEU A 226 -22.28 -6.60 1.42
CA LEU A 226 -22.60 -5.44 2.25
C LEU A 226 -21.62 -5.31 3.43
N VAL A 227 -21.39 -6.39 4.18
CA VAL A 227 -20.45 -6.40 5.31
C VAL A 227 -19.03 -6.11 4.85
N PHE A 228 -18.56 -6.80 3.82
CA PHE A 228 -17.22 -6.63 3.27
C PHE A 228 -17.01 -5.23 2.69
N GLY A 229 -17.97 -4.75 1.88
CA GLY A 229 -17.90 -3.41 1.29
C GLY A 229 -17.89 -2.30 2.34
N TYR A 230 -18.62 -2.51 3.45
CA TYR A 230 -18.58 -1.61 4.60
C TYR A 230 -17.23 -1.64 5.31
N VAL A 231 -16.76 -2.84 5.69
CA VAL A 231 -15.52 -3.01 6.46
C VAL A 231 -14.32 -2.49 5.67
N LYS A 232 -14.17 -2.83 4.38
CA LYS A 232 -13.02 -2.40 3.58
C LYS A 232 -12.87 -0.88 3.52
N ASN A 233 -13.98 -0.16 3.33
CA ASN A 233 -13.96 1.30 3.22
C ASN A 233 -13.89 1.98 4.58
N TYR A 234 -14.50 1.38 5.61
CA TYR A 234 -14.38 1.87 6.97
C TYR A 234 -12.94 1.73 7.48
N VAL A 235 -12.25 0.62 7.20
CA VAL A 235 -10.84 0.45 7.60
C VAL A 235 -9.95 1.47 6.88
N ALA A 236 -10.18 1.72 5.59
CA ALA A 236 -9.38 2.65 4.81
C ALA A 236 -9.55 4.13 5.24
N ILE A 237 -10.79 4.57 5.49
CA ILE A 237 -11.11 6.00 5.67
C ILE A 237 -11.52 6.34 7.11
N ARG A 238 -11.79 5.34 7.95
CA ARG A 238 -12.32 5.46 9.33
C ARG A 238 -13.57 6.32 9.45
N ASN A 239 -14.42 6.29 8.42
CA ASN A 239 -15.66 7.06 8.35
C ASN A 239 -16.85 6.14 8.03
N HIS A 240 -17.90 6.21 8.84
CA HIS A 240 -19.14 5.43 8.65
C HIS A 240 -19.82 5.70 7.30
N ARG A 241 -19.80 6.95 6.81
CA ARG A 241 -20.39 7.29 5.50
C ARG A 241 -19.65 6.61 4.35
N ALA A 242 -18.33 6.54 4.44
CA ALA A 242 -17.50 5.84 3.46
C ALA A 242 -17.76 4.33 3.49
N GLY A 243 -17.96 3.75 4.68
CA GLY A 243 -18.37 2.35 4.82
C GLY A 243 -19.70 2.06 4.13
N VAL A 244 -20.75 2.85 4.39
CA VAL A 244 -22.06 2.66 3.74
C VAL A 244 -21.96 2.79 2.22
N TRP A 245 -21.23 3.79 1.72
CA TRP A 245 -21.00 3.94 0.29
C TRP A 245 -20.26 2.73 -0.31
N GLY A 246 -19.25 2.25 0.40
CA GLY A 246 -18.51 1.04 0.05
C GLY A 246 -19.35 -0.22 -0.06
N ALA A 247 -20.28 -0.42 0.88
CA ALA A 247 -21.24 -1.51 0.86
C ALA A 247 -22.15 -1.43 -0.37
N VAL A 248 -22.72 -0.24 -0.64
CA VAL A 248 -23.59 -0.01 -1.81
C VAL A 248 -22.83 -0.24 -3.10
N GLN A 249 -21.64 0.35 -3.26
CA GLN A 249 -20.83 0.19 -4.48
C GLN A 249 -20.49 -1.28 -4.74
N THR A 250 -20.08 -2.02 -3.71
CA THR A 250 -19.70 -3.43 -3.83
C THR A 250 -20.89 -4.30 -4.17
N LEU A 251 -22.06 -4.02 -3.58
CA LEU A 251 -23.32 -4.69 -3.91
C LEU A 251 -23.77 -4.41 -5.36
N VAL A 252 -23.68 -3.16 -5.82
CA VAL A 252 -24.05 -2.78 -7.19
C VAL A 252 -23.17 -3.49 -8.21
N ILE A 253 -21.85 -3.54 -8.00
CA ILE A 253 -20.92 -4.27 -8.87
C ILE A 253 -21.29 -5.76 -8.91
N GLY A 254 -21.54 -6.37 -7.74
CA GLY A 254 -21.96 -7.78 -7.66
C GLY A 254 -23.29 -8.05 -8.38
N MET A 255 -24.27 -7.16 -8.23
CA MET A 255 -25.57 -7.27 -8.90
C MET A 255 -25.42 -7.15 -10.42
N LEU A 256 -24.60 -6.22 -10.91
CA LEU A 256 -24.34 -6.05 -12.34
C LEU A 256 -23.63 -7.26 -12.93
N ALA A 257 -22.60 -7.79 -12.25
CA ALA A 257 -21.88 -8.97 -12.69
C ALA A 257 -22.80 -10.21 -12.77
N ALA A 258 -23.54 -10.49 -11.70
CA ALA A 258 -24.45 -11.63 -11.65
C ALA A 258 -25.62 -11.49 -12.61
N GLY A 259 -26.22 -10.31 -12.71
CA GLY A 259 -27.31 -10.01 -13.65
C GLY A 259 -26.86 -10.18 -15.10
N THR A 260 -25.65 -9.72 -15.44
CA THR A 260 -25.06 -9.89 -16.78
C THR A 260 -24.79 -11.35 -17.09
N SER A 261 -24.17 -12.09 -16.17
CA SER A 261 -23.91 -13.52 -16.35
C SER A 261 -25.20 -14.33 -16.54
N TYR A 262 -26.21 -14.06 -15.71
CA TYR A 262 -27.53 -14.68 -15.83
C TYR A 262 -28.20 -14.38 -17.16
N ALA A 263 -28.17 -13.12 -17.61
CA ALA A 263 -28.74 -12.74 -18.89
C ALA A 263 -28.05 -13.44 -20.08
N ILE A 264 -26.71 -13.55 -20.05
CA ILE A 264 -25.94 -14.23 -21.10
C ILE A 264 -26.29 -15.72 -21.15
N VAL A 265 -26.20 -16.42 -20.03
CA VAL A 265 -26.45 -17.88 -20.00
C VAL A 265 -27.90 -18.18 -20.41
N ARG A 266 -28.86 -17.42 -19.89
CA ARG A 266 -30.27 -17.61 -20.22
C ARG A 266 -30.59 -17.26 -21.68
N GLY A 267 -29.94 -16.23 -22.23
CA GLY A 267 -30.12 -15.84 -23.63
C GLY A 267 -29.58 -16.88 -24.62
N LEU A 268 -28.45 -17.52 -24.31
CA LEU A 268 -27.90 -18.61 -25.12
C LEU A 268 -28.77 -19.87 -25.04
N ASP A 269 -29.20 -20.27 -23.84
CA ASP A 269 -30.07 -21.43 -23.62
C ASP A 269 -31.42 -21.30 -24.34
N SER A 270 -31.99 -20.08 -24.39
CA SER A 270 -33.27 -19.82 -25.08
C SER A 270 -33.21 -19.89 -26.61
N ASN A 271 -32.02 -19.80 -27.22
CA ASN A 271 -31.88 -19.89 -28.68
C ASN A 271 -31.69 -21.33 -29.19
N ASP A 272 -31.34 -22.25 -28.29
CA ASP A 272 -31.15 -23.68 -28.61
C ASP A 272 -32.43 -24.52 -28.33
N SER A 273 -33.52 -23.90 -27.89
CA SER A 273 -34.83 -24.52 -27.60
C SER A 273 -35.88 -24.18 -28.65
#